data_AF-A0A0G1W3N9-F1
#
_entry.id   AF-A0A0G1W3N9-F1
#
_cell.length_a   1.000
_cell.length_b   1.000
_cell.length_c   1.000
_cell.angle_alpha   90.00
_cell.angle_beta   90.00
_cell.angle_gamma   90.00
#
_symmetry.space_group_name_H-M   'P 1'
#
loop_
_entity.id
_entity.type
_entity.pdbx_description
1 polymer ?
#
loop_
_entity_poly.entity_id
_entity_poly.type
_entity_poly.pdbx_seq_one_letter_code
_entity_poly.pdbx_strand_id
1 'polypeptide(L)' 'MTTAQREKEIENIVERKLLEFLGDPDEGLKLKKSFIARIHKSMKDGRKSIPHSVVMKRYGLR' A
#
# COMPACT_ATOMS: atom_id res chain seq x y z
N MET A 1 -30.59 -8.90 12.87
CA MET A 1 -29.33 -8.31 13.35
C MET A 1 -29.45 -7.99 14.83
N THR A 2 -28.45 -8.39 15.62
CA THR A 2 -28.34 -7.99 17.03
C THR A 2 -27.85 -6.56 17.15
N THR A 3 -27.99 -5.94 18.33
CA THR A 3 -27.50 -4.58 18.61
C THR A 3 -25.99 -4.49 18.42
N ALA A 4 -25.25 -5.50 18.91
CA ALA A 4 -23.79 -5.60 18.75
C ALA A 4 -23.34 -5.69 17.29
N GLN A 5 -24.12 -6.35 16.42
CA GLN A 5 -23.82 -6.39 14.98
C GLN A 5 -23.95 -5.00 14.34
N ARG A 6 -24.95 -4.21 14.74
CA ARG A 6 -25.12 -2.83 14.26
C ARG A 6 -24.03 -1.90 14.74
N GLU A 7 -23.61 -2.01 16.00
CA GLU A 7 -22.51 -1.21 16.56
C GLU A 7 -21.22 -1.47 15.80
N LYS A 8 -20.90 -2.74 15.54
CA LYS A 8 -19.70 -3.13 14.78
C LYS A 8 -19.73 -2.64 13.34
N GLU A 9 -20.90 -2.64 12.69
CA GLU A 9 -21.04 -2.07 11.35
C GLU A 9 -20.80 -0.56 11.34
N ILE A 10 -21.34 0.16 12.32
CA ILE A 10 -21.13 1.60 12.45
C ILE A 10 -19.65 1.91 12.70
N GLU A 11 -18.99 1.16 13.59
CA GLU A 11 -17.57 1.31 13.90
C GLU A 11 -16.71 1.15 12.63
N ASN A 12 -16.96 0.09 11.85
CA ASN A 12 -16.26 -0.14 10.57
C ASN A 12 -16.50 0.99 9.55
N ILE A 13 -17.73 1.52 9.49
CA ILE A 13 -18.05 2.64 8.59
C ILE A 13 -17.27 3.89 9.00
N VAL A 14 -17.22 4.18 10.29
CA VAL A 14 -16.50 5.34 10.84
C VAL A 14 -15.00 5.19 10.59
N GLU A 15 -14.41 4.03 10.88
CA GLU A 15 -12.99 3.76 10.64
C GLU A 15 -12.62 3.94 9.17
N ARG A 16 -13.43 3.37 8.27
CA ARG A 16 -13.22 3.55 6.82
C ARG A 16 -13.28 5.02 6.42
N LYS A 17 -14.24 5.77 6.95
CA LYS A 17 -14.35 7.22 6.68
C LYS A 17 -13.19 8.03 7.24
N LEU A 18 -12.68 7.67 8.41
CA LEU A 18 -11.49 8.31 8.98
C LEU A 18 -10.25 8.04 8.13
N LEU A 19 -10.05 6.81 7.65
CA LEU A 19 -8.95 6.47 6.75
C LEU A 19 -9.05 7.19 5.40
N GLU A 20 -10.26 7.25 4.82
CA GLU A 20 -10.52 8.03 3.61
C GLU A 20 -10.21 9.52 3.81
N PHE A 21 -10.53 10.08 4.98
CA PHE A 21 -10.35 11.51 5.28
C PHE A 21 -8.91 11.88 5.60
N LEU A 22 -8.19 11.01 6.32
CA LEU A 22 -6.78 11.20 6.65
C LEU A 22 -5.87 11.03 5.43
N GLY A 23 -6.36 10.38 4.38
CA GLY A 23 -5.66 10.26 3.10
C GLY A 23 -4.37 9.45 3.20
N ASP A 24 -3.50 9.61 2.21
CA ASP A 24 -2.15 9.05 2.26
C ASP A 24 -1.30 9.91 3.21
N PRO A 25 -0.80 9.37 4.34
CA PRO A 25 0.05 10.14 5.26
C PRO A 25 1.35 10.63 4.61
N ASP A 26 1.75 10.01 3.49
CA ASP A 26 2.93 10.39 2.71
C ASP A 26 2.60 11.38 1.56
N GLU A 27 1.34 11.82 1.42
CA GLU A 27 0.92 12.74 0.37
C GLU A 27 1.71 14.07 0.45
N GLY A 28 2.23 14.51 -0.70
CA GLY A 28 3.02 15.73 -0.80
C GLY A 28 4.47 15.62 -0.31
N LEU A 29 4.89 14.48 0.26
CA LEU A 29 6.28 14.28 0.64
C LEU A 29 7.18 14.02 -0.59
N LYS A 30 8.32 14.71 -0.62
CA LYS A 30 9.35 14.46 -1.64
C LYS A 30 10.20 13.26 -1.25
N LEU A 31 10.48 12.40 -2.23
CA LEU A 31 11.42 11.30 -2.04
C LEU A 31 12.83 11.83 -1.69
N LYS A 32 13.49 11.19 -0.72
CA LYS A 32 14.87 11.51 -0.35
C LYS A 32 15.79 11.30 -1.55
N LYS A 33 16.71 12.24 -1.80
CA LYS A 33 17.67 12.17 -2.93
C LYS A 33 18.49 10.86 -2.93
N SER A 34 18.86 10.36 -1.75
CA SER A 34 19.57 9.09 -1.59
C SER A 34 18.75 7.88 -2.05
N PHE A 35 17.44 7.91 -1.83
CA PHE A 35 16.51 6.87 -2.30
C PHE A 35 16.39 6.88 -3.82
N ILE A 36 16.23 8.06 -4.42
CA ILE A 36 16.18 8.24 -5.89
C ILE A 36 17.47 7.73 -6.54
N ALA A 37 18.65 8.11 -6.00
CA ALA A 37 19.94 7.66 -6.50
C ALA A 37 20.06 6.13 -6.48
N ARG A 38 19.55 5.48 -5.43
CA ARG A 38 19.53 4.01 -5.31
C ARG A 38 18.62 3.35 -6.35
N ILE A 39 17.46 3.94 -6.63
CA ILE A 39 16.56 3.46 -7.70
C ILE A 39 17.26 3.54 -9.04
N HIS A 40 17.82 4.70 -9.40
CA HIS A 40 18.52 4.87 -10.67
C HIS A 40 19.68 3.89 -10.83
N LYS A 41 20.47 3.67 -9.78
CA LYS A 41 21.52 2.65 -9.77
C LYS A 41 20.94 1.26 -10.02
N SER A 42 19.87 0.89 -9.33
CA SER A 42 19.23 -0.43 -9.51
C SER A 42 18.68 -0.68 -10.90
N MET A 43 18.19 0.36 -11.58
CA MET A 43 17.66 0.26 -12.94
C MET A 43 18.79 0.11 -13.97
N LYS A 44 19.92 0.80 -13.76
CA LYS A 44 21.10 0.71 -14.63
C LYS A 44 21.82 -0.63 -14.52
N ASP A 45 21.86 -1.22 -13.33
CA ASP A 45 22.60 -2.45 -13.05
C ASP A 45 21.97 -3.71 -13.69
N GLY A 46 20.91 -3.58 -14.50
CA GLY A 46 20.32 -4.70 -15.24
C GLY A 46 19.89 -5.87 -14.35
N ARG A 47 19.31 -5.56 -13.18
CA ARG A 47 18.98 -6.58 -12.17
C ARG A 47 18.08 -7.66 -12.78
N LYS A 48 18.35 -8.92 -12.41
CA LYS A 48 17.49 -10.06 -12.72
C LYS A 48 16.08 -9.76 -12.18
N SER A 49 15.16 -9.44 -13.07
CA SER A 49 13.74 -9.34 -12.75
C SER A 49 13.16 -10.74 -12.67
N ILE A 50 12.08 -10.88 -11.91
CA ILE A 50 11.25 -12.09 -11.94
C ILE A 50 9.95 -11.77 -12.66
N PRO A 51 9.37 -12.73 -13.40
CA PRO A 51 8.09 -12.51 -14.07
C PRO A 51 7.00 -12.10 -13.07
N HIS A 52 6.09 -11.24 -13.52
CA HIS A 52 4.98 -10.74 -12.70
C HIS A 52 4.14 -11.87 -12.09
N SER A 53 3.89 -12.94 -12.85
CA SER A 53 3.18 -14.13 -12.40
C SER A 53 3.83 -14.82 -11.19
N VAL A 54 5.17 -14.81 -11.12
CA VAL A 54 5.93 -15.37 -9.99
C VAL A 54 5.76 -14.51 -8.74
N VAL A 55 5.72 -13.18 -8.91
CA VAL A 55 5.46 -12.24 -7.80
C VAL A 55 4.06 -12.45 -7.24
N MET A 56 3.05 -12.45 -8.11
CA MET A 56 1.64 -12.62 -7.73
C MET A 56 1.42 -13.91 -6.92
N LYS A 57 1.98 -15.04 -7.41
CA LYS A 57 1.93 -16.32 -6.70
C LYS A 57 2.60 -16.28 -5.33
N ARG A 58 3.74 -15.58 -5.19
CA ARG A 58 4.48 -15.49 -3.92
C ARG A 58 3.72 -14.71 -2.85
N TYR A 59 2.99 -13.68 -3.24
CA TYR A 59 2.26 -12.80 -2.32
C TYR A 59 0.77 -13.13 -2.19
N GLY A 60 0.31 -14.25 -2.76
CA GLY A 60 -1.07 -14.70 -2.63
C GLY A 60 -2.08 -13.82 -3.38
N LEU A 61 -1.61 -13.00 -4.31
CA LEU A 61 -2.43 -12.17 -5.18
C LEU A 61 -2.78 -12.99 -6.42
N ARG A 62 -4.06 -13.04 -6.79
CA ARG A 62 -4.57 -13.82 -7.92
C ARG A 62 -5.08 -12.90 -9.01
#